data_AF-A0A5K7ZXZ7-F1
#
_entry.id   AF-A0A5K7ZXZ7-F1
#
_cell.length_a   1.000
_cell.length_b   1.000
_cell.length_c   1.000
_cell.angle_alpha   90.00
_cell.angle_beta   90.00
_cell.angle_gamma   90.00
#
_symmetry.space_group_name_H-M   'P 1'
#
loop_
_entity.id
_entity.type
_entity.pdbx_description
1 polymer ?
#
loop_
_entity_poly.entity_id
_entity_poly.type
_entity_poly.pdbx_seq_one_letter_code
_entity_poly.pdbx_strand_id
1 'polypeptide(L)'
;MFIADIKRVVEQVSRDKGIDVEILIRALEEALRSAARKKFGSKVDIEAQYSPDTGEIEVFQFKEVVEEVTEPDLQIGIEEGRNLDPDCEVGDSLGTKMDTSSFGRIAAQSAKQVIIQKMKDAERDAVYSSYIDRKGEVINGIVQRVDRGNIIVNLGSTEAILPTREQIPRENYRRGDRIRALILDVLYDTRGPQIVLSRTHPDLLINLFKTEVPEISEGIVEVKGAAREPGSRAKFAVSSNDSDIDPVGACVGMKGSRVQNVVQELRGEKIDIITWHVDAAKYVCNALAPAEIARVIIDEENRAMEVIVPDEFLSVAIGKRGQNVRLASRLTGWHLDVNSESRYDEMMKQGYESLVNVPGVGSGLADAFVEKGIYSAEELAESTVDELTDIRGIGQEKAALLIESAQQYSVEAAQLAEARRIEAAQAAEAAAEAEKADAEETEEAASEPEPADAGDEATDETVAPDAEPLEDGQ
;
A
#
# COMPACT_ATOMS: atom_id res chain seq x y z
N MET A 1 33.10 -36.33 13.35
CA MET A 1 33.64 -35.13 14.01
C MET A 1 33.51 -35.39 15.48
N PHE A 2 34.64 -35.58 16.16
CA PHE A 2 34.65 -36.08 17.54
C PHE A 2 34.10 -35.00 18.48
N ILE A 3 33.50 -35.45 19.58
CA ILE A 3 32.89 -34.65 20.65
C ILE A 3 33.88 -33.62 21.24
N ALA A 4 35.19 -33.87 21.12
CA ALA A 4 36.27 -32.98 21.56
C ALA A 4 36.39 -31.62 20.83
N ASP A 5 35.69 -31.41 19.70
CA ASP A 5 35.74 -30.13 18.96
C ASP A 5 34.62 -29.15 19.35
N ILE A 6 33.67 -29.54 20.23
CA ILE A 6 32.51 -28.71 20.58
C ILE A 6 32.94 -27.40 21.23
N LYS A 7 33.84 -27.44 22.23
CA LYS A 7 34.35 -26.24 22.91
C LYS A 7 34.88 -25.20 21.93
N ARG A 8 35.70 -25.62 20.98
CA ARG A 8 36.28 -24.73 19.97
C ARG A 8 35.22 -24.14 19.04
N VAL A 9 34.21 -24.93 18.65
CA VAL A 9 33.09 -24.46 17.81
C VAL A 9 32.21 -23.48 18.59
N VAL A 10 31.90 -23.75 19.85
CA VAL A 10 31.11 -22.86 20.71
C VAL A 10 31.82 -21.51 20.89
N GLU A 11 33.11 -21.54 21.23
CA GLU A 11 33.94 -20.32 21.38
C GLU A 11 34.12 -19.55 20.07
N GLN A 12 34.20 -20.25 18.94
CA GLN A 12 34.29 -19.61 17.63
C GLN A 12 32.97 -18.93 17.26
N VAL A 13 31.84 -19.62 17.40
CA VAL A 13 30.51 -19.07 17.10
C VAL A 13 30.17 -17.90 18.02
N SER A 14 30.53 -17.99 19.30
CA SER A 14 30.37 -16.89 20.25
C SER A 14 31.15 -15.65 19.84
N ARG A 15 32.42 -15.80 19.45
CA ARG A 15 33.26 -14.68 18.99
C ARG A 15 32.80 -14.08 17.66
N ASP A 16 32.47 -14.92 16.68
CA ASP A 16 32.14 -14.46 15.33
C ASP A 16 30.78 -13.75 15.27
N LYS A 17 29.84 -14.10 16.16
CA LYS A 17 28.44 -13.66 16.11
C LYS A 17 27.93 -12.97 17.37
N GLY A 18 28.76 -12.84 18.41
CA GLY A 18 28.42 -12.14 19.65
C GLY A 18 27.37 -12.87 20.51
N ILE A 19 27.25 -14.19 20.35
CA ILE A 19 26.29 -15.01 21.11
C ILE A 19 26.90 -15.38 22.46
N ASP A 20 26.14 -15.23 23.54
CA ASP A 20 26.58 -15.68 24.86
C ASP A 20 26.81 -17.20 24.87
N VAL A 21 27.98 -17.60 25.38
CA VAL A 21 28.41 -18.99 25.49
C VAL A 21 27.41 -19.80 26.34
N GLU A 22 26.89 -19.22 27.41
CA GLU A 22 25.93 -19.90 28.30
C GLU A 22 24.62 -20.24 27.58
N ILE A 23 24.12 -19.32 26.76
CA ILE A 23 22.89 -19.52 25.98
C ILE A 23 23.08 -20.66 24.97
N LEU A 24 24.26 -20.74 24.36
CA LEU A 24 24.58 -21.78 23.39
C LEU A 24 24.71 -23.16 24.05
N ILE A 25 25.35 -23.22 25.23
CA ILE A 25 25.50 -24.45 26.03
C ILE A 25 24.13 -25.00 26.44
N ARG A 26 23.27 -24.16 27.04
CA ARG A 26 21.91 -24.58 27.45
C ARG A 26 21.10 -25.13 26.27
N ALA A 27 21.21 -24.49 25.12
CA ALA A 27 20.51 -24.93 23.91
C ALA A 27 21.02 -26.29 23.41
N LEU A 28 22.33 -26.52 23.50
CA LEU A 28 22.96 -27.80 23.14
C LEU A 28 22.51 -28.93 24.07
N GLU A 29 22.44 -28.67 25.38
CA GLU A 29 21.94 -29.61 26.39
C GLU A 29 20.47 -29.99 26.11
N GLU A 30 19.59 -29.01 25.89
CA GLU A 30 18.18 -29.25 25.56
C GLU A 30 18.00 -30.10 24.29
N ALA A 31 18.79 -29.82 23.25
CA ALA A 31 18.71 -30.58 22.02
C ALA A 31 19.23 -32.00 22.15
N LEU A 32 20.31 -32.21 22.90
CA LEU A 32 20.81 -33.55 23.16
C LEU A 32 19.84 -34.35 24.02
N ARG A 33 19.24 -33.72 25.03
CA ARG A 33 18.15 -34.30 25.83
C ARG A 33 16.99 -34.72 24.94
N SER A 34 16.54 -33.85 24.03
CA SER A 34 15.44 -34.13 23.09
C SER A 34 15.79 -35.25 22.10
N ALA A 35 17.01 -35.23 21.54
CA ALA A 35 17.50 -36.28 20.65
C ALA A 35 17.58 -37.63 21.37
N ALA A 36 18.06 -37.65 22.62
CA ALA A 36 18.19 -38.85 23.43
C ALA A 36 16.81 -39.44 23.74
N ARG A 37 15.83 -38.62 24.17
CA ARG A 37 14.43 -39.06 24.36
C ARG A 37 13.84 -39.69 23.09
N LYS A 38 14.17 -39.16 21.92
CA LYS A 38 13.67 -39.69 20.64
C LYS A 38 14.23 -41.08 20.30
N LYS A 39 15.44 -41.42 20.77
CA LYS A 39 16.08 -42.73 20.53
C LYS A 39 15.71 -43.77 21.59
N PHE A 40 15.68 -43.36 22.86
CA PHE A 40 15.52 -44.27 24.00
C PHE A 40 14.08 -44.36 24.52
N GLY A 41 13.16 -43.55 23.99
CA GLY A 41 11.75 -43.55 24.37
C GLY A 41 11.39 -42.30 25.17
N SER A 42 10.18 -41.79 24.94
CA SER A 42 9.68 -40.56 25.56
C SER A 42 9.44 -40.66 27.06
N LYS A 43 9.36 -41.88 27.60
CA LYS A 43 9.17 -42.15 29.02
C LYS A 43 10.44 -42.08 29.85
N VAL A 44 11.62 -42.12 29.23
CA VAL A 44 12.89 -42.14 29.95
C VAL A 44 13.23 -40.73 30.46
N ASP A 45 13.60 -40.61 31.73
CA ASP A 45 14.17 -39.36 32.24
C ASP A 45 15.66 -39.30 31.89
N ILE A 46 16.00 -38.26 31.14
CA ILE A 46 17.32 -38.06 30.57
C ILE A 46 17.72 -36.63 30.89
N GLU A 47 18.94 -36.45 31.37
CA GLU A 47 19.56 -35.15 31.55
C GLU A 47 20.84 -35.08 30.70
N ALA A 48 21.12 -33.91 30.14
CA ALA A 48 22.34 -33.67 29.39
C ALA A 48 23.06 -32.50 30.07
N GLN A 49 24.34 -32.67 30.38
CA GLN A 49 25.14 -31.68 31.08
C GLN A 49 26.45 -31.44 30.36
N TYR A 50 26.79 -30.18 30.14
CA TYR A 50 28.08 -29.78 29.58
C TYR A 50 29.13 -29.62 30.68
N SER A 51 30.30 -30.24 30.47
CA SER A 51 31.47 -30.05 31.33
C SER A 51 32.40 -28.98 30.73
N PRO A 52 32.60 -27.82 31.41
CA PRO A 52 33.47 -26.75 30.90
C PRO A 52 34.95 -27.14 30.79
N ASP A 53 35.38 -28.07 31.65
CA ASP A 53 36.77 -28.52 31.76
C ASP A 53 37.15 -29.46 30.61
N THR A 54 36.30 -30.45 30.34
CA THR A 54 36.53 -31.42 29.26
C THR A 54 36.01 -30.93 27.91
N GLY A 55 35.05 -30.01 27.92
CA GLY A 55 34.38 -29.53 26.70
C GLY A 55 33.42 -30.56 26.09
N GLU A 56 33.06 -31.60 26.84
CA GLU A 56 32.18 -32.68 26.43
C GLU A 56 30.78 -32.53 27.01
N ILE A 57 29.77 -33.04 26.30
CA ILE A 57 28.41 -33.12 26.81
C ILE A 57 28.15 -34.56 27.22
N GLU A 58 27.85 -34.75 28.49
CA GLU A 58 27.52 -36.04 29.10
C GLU A 58 25.99 -36.18 29.18
N VAL A 59 25.51 -37.40 28.97
CA VAL A 59 24.07 -37.71 29.00
C VAL A 59 23.86 -38.76 30.09
N PHE A 60 22.99 -38.45 31.04
CA PHE A 60 22.64 -39.32 32.15
C PHE A 60 21.19 -39.77 32.02
N GLN A 61 20.94 -41.05 32.23
CA GLN A 61 19.60 -41.61 32.40
C GLN A 61 19.32 -41.75 33.89
N PHE A 62 18.23 -41.17 34.36
CA PHE A 62 17.79 -41.29 35.74
C PHE A 62 16.77 -42.42 35.87
N LYS A 63 16.98 -43.30 36.86
CA LYS A 63 16.05 -44.36 37.23
C LYS A 63 15.71 -44.29 38.71
N GLU A 64 14.45 -44.51 39.05
CA GLU A 64 13.97 -44.57 40.44
C GLU A 64 14.27 -45.93 41.06
N VAL A 65 14.82 -45.92 42.27
CA VAL A 65 15.13 -47.14 43.03
C VAL A 65 13.85 -47.68 43.66
N VAL A 66 13.45 -48.90 43.29
CA VAL A 66 12.24 -49.57 43.79
C VAL A 66 12.55 -50.97 44.30
N GLU A 67 11.67 -51.51 45.15
CA GLU A 67 11.78 -52.91 45.61
C GLU A 67 11.42 -53.90 44.50
N GLU A 68 10.34 -53.64 43.75
CA GLU A 68 9.91 -54.46 42.61
C GLU A 68 9.83 -53.61 41.33
N VAL A 69 10.59 -54.01 40.30
CA VAL A 69 10.64 -53.30 39.02
C VAL A 69 9.39 -53.62 38.19
N THR A 70 8.54 -52.60 37.99
CA THR A 70 7.36 -52.67 37.12
C THR A 70 7.60 -52.03 35.76
N GLU A 71 8.43 -50.98 35.70
CA GLU A 71 8.83 -50.29 34.47
C GLU A 71 10.36 -50.25 34.32
N PRO A 72 10.98 -51.21 33.58
CA PRO A 72 12.44 -51.35 33.49
C PRO A 72 13.21 -50.14 32.92
N ASP A 73 12.51 -49.29 32.16
CA ASP A 73 13.08 -48.09 31.53
C ASP A 73 13.22 -46.92 32.50
N LEU A 74 12.42 -46.92 33.58
CA LEU A 74 12.28 -45.85 34.57
C LEU A 74 12.71 -46.27 35.98
N GLN A 75 12.73 -47.57 36.24
CA GLN A 75 12.98 -48.12 37.57
C GLN A 75 14.22 -49.02 37.58
N ILE A 76 14.90 -49.06 38.72
CA ILE A 76 16.01 -49.96 39.02
C ILE A 76 15.75 -50.65 40.35
N GLY A 77 16.05 -51.94 40.45
CA GLY A 77 15.89 -52.67 41.72
C GLY A 77 16.92 -52.21 42.75
N ILE A 78 16.57 -52.24 44.04
CA ILE A 78 17.49 -51.81 45.11
C ILE A 78 18.84 -52.55 45.12
N GLU A 79 18.88 -53.82 44.70
CA GLU A 79 20.12 -54.59 44.60
C GLU A 79 21.03 -54.08 43.47
N GLU A 80 20.47 -53.71 42.32
CA GLU A 80 21.21 -53.09 41.22
C GLU A 80 21.58 -51.65 41.52
N GLY A 81 20.70 -50.90 42.18
CA GLY A 81 20.98 -49.54 42.66
C GLY A 81 22.18 -49.51 43.60
N ARG A 82 22.26 -50.44 44.56
CA ARG A 82 23.39 -50.55 45.50
C ARG A 82 24.72 -50.89 44.85
N ASN A 83 24.72 -51.46 43.64
CA ASN A 83 25.95 -51.68 42.87
C ASN A 83 26.46 -50.38 42.23
N LEU A 84 25.58 -49.41 41.97
CA LEU A 84 25.93 -48.10 41.42
C LEU A 84 26.28 -47.11 42.53
N ASP A 85 25.47 -47.07 43.60
CA ASP A 85 25.69 -46.26 44.78
C ASP A 85 25.36 -47.08 46.05
N PRO A 86 26.37 -47.44 46.87
CA PRO A 86 26.17 -48.25 48.08
C PRO A 86 25.19 -47.65 49.10
N ASP A 87 25.00 -46.34 49.08
CA ASP A 87 24.17 -45.62 50.05
C ASP A 87 22.72 -45.38 49.55
N CYS A 88 22.32 -45.94 48.40
CA CYS A 88 20.98 -45.69 47.84
C CYS A 88 19.83 -46.32 48.65
N GLU A 89 18.73 -45.59 48.79
CA GLU A 89 17.47 -46.01 49.41
C GLU A 89 16.32 -46.14 48.39
N VAL A 90 15.24 -46.81 48.78
CA VAL A 90 14.03 -46.91 47.95
C VAL A 90 13.41 -45.52 47.81
N GLY A 91 13.16 -45.10 46.56
CA GLY A 91 12.66 -43.76 46.22
C GLY A 91 13.75 -42.79 45.73
N ASP A 92 15.03 -43.16 45.80
CA ASP A 92 16.12 -42.35 45.25
C ASP A 92 16.16 -42.42 43.72
N SER A 93 16.68 -41.37 43.07
CA SER A 93 16.89 -41.32 41.62
C SER A 93 18.37 -41.44 41.30
N LEU A 94 18.76 -42.56 40.67
CA LEU A 94 20.15 -42.83 40.32
C LEU A 94 20.40 -42.51 38.85
N GLY A 95 21.38 -41.62 38.61
CA GLY A 95 21.83 -41.24 37.28
C GLY A 95 22.91 -42.20 36.76
N THR A 96 22.62 -42.93 35.68
CA THR A 96 23.60 -43.78 34.99
C THR A 96 24.11 -43.08 33.73
N LYS A 97 25.44 -42.94 33.59
CA LYS A 97 26.06 -42.35 32.40
C LYS A 97 25.81 -43.24 31.19
N MET A 98 25.18 -42.68 30.16
CA MET A 98 24.91 -43.40 28.92
C MET A 98 26.16 -43.43 28.03
N ASP A 99 26.36 -44.52 27.29
CA ASP A 99 27.42 -44.58 26.29
C ASP A 99 27.05 -43.71 25.07
N THR A 100 27.72 -42.57 24.99
CA THR A 100 27.54 -41.57 23.93
C THR A 100 28.22 -41.98 22.62
N SER A 101 29.01 -43.06 22.57
CA SER A 101 29.71 -43.52 21.37
C SER A 101 28.74 -43.91 20.24
N SER A 102 27.67 -44.64 20.58
CA SER A 102 26.58 -45.02 19.67
C SER A 102 25.65 -43.84 19.31
N PHE A 103 25.78 -42.73 20.03
CA PHE A 103 24.94 -41.55 19.94
C PHE A 103 25.66 -40.38 19.23
N GLY A 104 26.99 -40.44 19.09
CA GLY A 104 27.84 -39.34 18.65
C GLY A 104 27.46 -38.73 17.30
N ARG A 105 26.97 -39.54 16.33
CA ARG A 105 26.53 -39.02 15.03
C ARG A 105 25.22 -38.23 15.11
N ILE A 106 24.25 -38.71 15.88
CA ILE A 106 22.94 -38.05 16.08
C ILE A 106 23.12 -36.82 16.97
N ALA A 107 23.94 -36.93 18.02
CA ALA A 107 24.38 -35.83 18.86
C ALA A 107 25.03 -34.72 18.04
N ALA A 108 26.02 -35.05 17.21
CA ALA A 108 26.72 -34.08 16.38
C ALA A 108 25.78 -33.40 15.36
N GLN A 109 24.85 -34.15 14.75
CA GLN A 109 23.88 -33.58 13.82
C GLN A 109 22.88 -32.66 14.52
N SER A 110 22.39 -33.06 15.71
CA SER A 110 21.46 -32.26 16.52
C SER A 110 22.13 -31.01 17.04
N ALA A 111 23.36 -31.13 17.58
CA ALA A 111 24.18 -30.02 18.01
C ALA A 111 24.45 -29.03 16.86
N LYS A 112 24.85 -29.53 15.68
CA LYS A 112 25.02 -28.69 14.49
C LYS A 112 23.75 -27.92 14.14
N GLN A 113 22.59 -28.56 14.21
CA GLN A 113 21.32 -27.92 13.87
C GLN A 113 20.93 -26.85 14.88
N VAL A 114 21.18 -27.07 16.17
CA VAL A 114 20.94 -26.08 17.24
C VAL A 114 21.88 -24.90 17.12
N ILE A 115 23.16 -25.15 16.87
CA ILE A 115 24.14 -24.08 16.65
C ILE A 115 23.71 -23.23 15.45
N ILE A 116 23.33 -23.86 14.32
CA ILE A 116 22.82 -23.12 13.15
C ILE A 116 21.54 -22.34 13.49
N GLN A 117 20.63 -22.90 14.28
CA GLN A 117 19.40 -22.23 14.67
C GLN A 117 19.68 -21.02 15.58
N LYS A 118 20.46 -21.21 16.65
CA LYS A 118 20.86 -20.11 17.55
C LYS A 118 21.67 -19.03 16.84
N MET A 119 22.51 -19.42 15.88
CA MET A 119 23.21 -18.48 15.02
C MET A 119 22.24 -17.63 14.21
N LYS A 120 21.20 -18.23 13.62
CA LYS A 120 20.17 -17.50 12.88
C LYS A 120 19.34 -16.58 13.79
N ASP A 121 19.00 -17.04 15.00
CA ASP A 121 18.23 -16.26 15.97
C ASP A 121 19.03 -15.02 16.42
N ALA A 122 20.33 -15.17 16.67
CA ALA A 122 21.20 -14.04 17.01
C ALA A 122 21.41 -13.06 15.85
N GLU A 123 21.60 -13.58 14.62
CA GLU A 123 21.66 -12.73 13.42
C GLU A 123 20.36 -11.92 13.24
N ARG A 124 19.20 -12.54 13.50
CA ARG A 124 17.91 -11.83 13.51
C ARG A 124 17.88 -10.72 14.55
N ASP A 125 18.26 -11.02 15.79
CA ASP A 125 18.15 -10.05 16.88
C ASP A 125 19.07 -8.85 16.62
N ALA A 126 20.26 -9.10 16.07
CA ALA A 126 21.18 -8.07 15.63
C ALA A 126 20.61 -7.23 14.47
N VAL A 127 19.99 -7.86 13.47
CA VAL A 127 19.33 -7.16 12.36
C VAL A 127 18.15 -6.32 12.87
N TYR A 128 17.26 -6.89 13.66
CA TYR A 128 16.09 -6.19 14.18
C TYR A 128 16.49 -4.94 14.98
N SER A 129 17.41 -5.10 15.94
CA SER A 129 17.90 -3.97 16.75
C SER A 129 18.61 -2.89 15.93
N SER A 130 19.29 -3.25 14.83
CA SER A 130 20.00 -2.29 13.97
C SER A 130 19.07 -1.48 13.06
N TYR A 131 17.86 -1.99 12.76
CA TYR A 131 16.98 -1.42 11.73
C TYR A 131 15.65 -0.89 12.28
N ILE A 132 15.24 -1.27 13.48
CA ILE A 132 13.95 -0.84 14.05
C ILE A 132 13.85 0.69 14.18
N ASP A 133 14.93 1.33 14.64
CA ASP A 133 15.00 2.80 14.79
C ASP A 133 15.13 3.54 13.45
N ARG A 134 15.41 2.80 12.37
CA ARG A 134 15.61 3.31 11.01
C ARG A 134 14.36 3.14 10.13
N LYS A 135 13.23 2.76 10.74
CA LYS A 135 11.95 2.68 10.05
C LYS A 135 11.58 4.06 9.49
N GLY A 136 11.20 4.10 8.21
CA GLY A 136 10.94 5.36 7.50
C GLY A 136 12.18 6.03 6.90
N GLU A 137 13.37 5.43 7.00
CA GLU A 137 14.56 5.88 6.28
C GLU A 137 14.64 5.28 4.86
N VAL A 138 15.33 5.98 3.96
CA VAL A 138 15.66 5.45 2.62
C VAL A 138 16.99 4.74 2.67
N ILE A 139 16.99 3.49 2.24
CA ILE A 139 18.19 2.66 2.15
C ILE A 139 18.49 2.29 0.71
N ASN A 140 19.79 2.13 0.43
CA ASN A 140 20.28 1.69 -0.86
C ASN A 140 20.57 0.18 -0.79
N GLY A 141 20.18 -0.55 -1.82
CA GLY A 141 20.47 -1.97 -1.94
C GLY A 141 20.66 -2.42 -3.38
N ILE A 142 21.01 -3.69 -3.54
CA ILE A 142 21.22 -4.33 -4.84
C ILE A 142 20.21 -5.46 -4.99
N VAL A 143 19.48 -5.46 -6.10
CA VAL A 143 18.51 -6.52 -6.42
C VAL A 143 19.25 -7.83 -6.64
N GLN A 144 19.00 -8.82 -5.78
CA GLN A 144 19.60 -10.15 -5.91
C GLN A 144 18.79 -11.07 -6.80
N ARG A 145 17.47 -11.14 -6.57
CA ARG A 145 16.57 -12.07 -7.24
C ARG A 145 15.13 -11.58 -7.13
N VAL A 146 14.28 -12.10 -8.01
CA VAL A 146 12.83 -11.90 -7.98
C VAL A 146 12.18 -13.26 -7.72
N ASP A 147 11.39 -13.37 -6.67
CA ASP A 147 10.72 -14.60 -6.25
C ASP A 147 9.21 -14.38 -6.18
N ARG A 148 8.44 -15.10 -7.01
CA ARG A 148 6.97 -15.01 -7.10
C ARG A 148 6.45 -13.55 -7.19
N GLY A 149 7.19 -12.69 -7.87
CA GLY A 149 6.88 -11.26 -8.02
C GLY A 149 7.46 -10.34 -6.94
N ASN A 150 7.91 -10.88 -5.80
CA ASN A 150 8.61 -10.09 -4.78
C ASN A 150 10.07 -9.89 -5.17
N ILE A 151 10.61 -8.70 -4.93
CA ILE A 151 12.01 -8.39 -5.21
C ILE A 151 12.81 -8.57 -3.92
N ILE A 152 13.86 -9.40 -3.96
CA ILE A 152 14.79 -9.58 -2.85
C ILE A 152 16.00 -8.67 -3.07
N VAL A 153 16.23 -7.79 -2.10
CA VAL A 153 17.25 -6.75 -2.13
C VAL A 153 18.32 -7.05 -1.08
N ASN A 154 19.58 -7.01 -1.49
CA ASN A 154 20.72 -7.07 -0.57
C ASN A 154 21.05 -5.68 -0.04
N LEU A 155 21.06 -5.52 1.27
CA LEU A 155 21.47 -4.30 1.97
C LEU A 155 22.94 -4.35 2.43
N GLY A 156 23.69 -5.37 2.03
CA GLY A 156 25.07 -5.63 2.44
C GLY A 156 25.13 -6.51 3.68
N SER A 157 24.43 -6.13 4.75
CA SER A 157 24.41 -6.89 6.02
C SER A 157 23.30 -7.95 6.07
N THR A 158 22.20 -7.75 5.35
CA THR A 158 21.02 -8.63 5.38
C THR A 158 20.22 -8.53 4.07
N GLU A 159 19.29 -9.47 3.88
CA GLU A 159 18.32 -9.45 2.79
C GLU A 159 17.03 -8.74 3.24
N ALA A 160 16.48 -7.94 2.33
CA ALA A 160 15.19 -7.26 2.49
C ALA A 160 14.25 -7.65 1.35
N ILE A 161 12.95 -7.55 1.60
CA ILE A 161 11.90 -7.86 0.62
C ILE A 161 11.18 -6.59 0.21
N LEU A 162 11.04 -6.38 -1.08
CA LEU A 162 10.15 -5.38 -1.66
C LEU A 162 8.95 -6.12 -2.27
N PRO A 163 7.81 -6.20 -1.55
CA PRO A 163 6.66 -6.99 -1.98
C PRO A 163 5.93 -6.32 -3.14
N THR A 164 5.23 -7.11 -3.96
CA THR A 164 4.55 -6.62 -5.19
C THR A 164 3.62 -5.42 -4.93
N ARG A 165 2.91 -5.39 -3.81
CA ARG A 165 2.02 -4.27 -3.42
C ARG A 165 2.75 -2.96 -3.15
N GLU A 166 4.02 -3.04 -2.74
CA GLU A 166 4.87 -1.88 -2.45
C GLU A 166 5.82 -1.54 -3.61
N GLN A 167 5.70 -2.24 -4.74
CA GLN A 167 6.41 -1.94 -5.98
C GLN A 167 5.61 -0.95 -6.82
N ILE A 168 6.33 -0.12 -7.57
CA ILE A 168 5.71 0.75 -8.56
C ILE A 168 5.49 -0.06 -9.85
N PRO A 169 4.26 -0.18 -10.37
CA PRO A 169 3.93 -1.10 -11.47
C PRO A 169 4.73 -0.90 -12.77
N ARG A 170 5.26 0.30 -13.02
CA ARG A 170 6.03 0.63 -14.23
C ARG A 170 7.54 0.47 -14.07
N GLU A 171 8.02 0.15 -12.86
CA GLU A 171 9.44 -0.03 -12.62
C GLU A 171 9.84 -1.49 -12.83
N ASN A 172 10.76 -1.71 -13.78
CA ASN A 172 11.34 -3.02 -14.00
C ASN A 172 12.74 -3.07 -13.39
N TYR A 173 12.94 -4.00 -12.46
CA TYR A 173 14.24 -4.27 -11.85
C TYR A 173 14.79 -5.61 -12.33
N ARG A 174 16.07 -5.62 -12.66
CA ARG A 174 16.84 -6.83 -12.99
C ARG A 174 17.82 -7.15 -11.87
N ARG A 175 18.27 -8.40 -11.84
CA ARG A 175 19.35 -8.82 -10.93
C ARG A 175 20.61 -7.98 -11.17
N GLY A 176 21.16 -7.44 -10.10
CA GLY A 176 22.32 -6.55 -10.11
C GLY A 176 21.97 -5.06 -10.16
N ASP A 177 20.70 -4.70 -10.41
CA ASP A 177 20.29 -3.31 -10.39
C ASP A 177 20.37 -2.74 -8.98
N ARG A 178 20.79 -1.47 -8.89
CA ARG A 178 20.71 -0.70 -7.64
C ARG A 178 19.27 -0.22 -7.45
N ILE A 179 18.79 -0.30 -6.22
CA ILE A 179 17.46 0.15 -5.84
C ILE A 179 17.55 0.95 -4.55
N ARG A 180 16.94 2.13 -4.53
CA ARG A 180 16.69 2.88 -3.30
C ARG A 180 15.26 2.60 -2.86
N ALA A 181 15.02 2.33 -1.59
CA ALA A 181 13.67 2.10 -1.11
C ALA A 181 13.53 2.55 0.34
N LEU A 182 12.31 2.86 0.74
CA LEU A 182 11.97 3.17 2.12
C LEU A 182 11.92 1.89 2.94
N ILE A 183 12.44 1.89 4.16
CA ILE A 183 12.17 0.84 5.14
C ILE A 183 10.74 1.04 5.65
N LEU A 184 9.80 0.23 5.14
CA LEU A 184 8.39 0.28 5.53
C LEU A 184 8.19 -0.36 6.91
N ASP A 185 8.79 -1.53 7.13
CA ASP A 185 8.65 -2.24 8.39
C ASP A 185 9.82 -3.20 8.65
N VAL A 186 10.02 -3.54 9.93
CA VAL A 186 11.03 -4.51 10.37
C VAL A 186 10.33 -5.58 11.20
N LEU A 187 10.21 -6.77 10.62
CA LEU A 187 9.50 -7.90 11.20
C LEU A 187 10.44 -8.78 12.02
N TYR A 188 9.95 -9.27 13.16
CA TYR A 188 10.65 -10.23 14.01
C TYR A 188 10.30 -11.69 13.63
N ASP A 189 10.42 -12.05 12.35
CA ASP A 189 10.10 -13.40 11.87
C ASP A 189 11.35 -14.31 11.85
N THR A 190 11.12 -15.61 12.07
CA THR A 190 12.12 -16.69 12.06
C THR A 190 12.52 -17.14 10.65
N ARG A 191 11.74 -16.80 9.61
CA ARG A 191 12.02 -17.22 8.23
C ARG A 191 11.89 -16.07 7.24
N GLY A 192 12.89 -15.96 6.38
CA GLY A 192 12.89 -15.02 5.26
C GLY A 192 13.41 -13.63 5.61
N PRO A 193 13.33 -12.69 4.66
CA PRO A 193 13.77 -11.31 4.86
C PRO A 193 12.94 -10.62 5.94
N GLN A 194 13.61 -10.01 6.91
CA GLN A 194 12.96 -9.34 8.04
C GLN A 194 12.61 -7.89 7.74
N ILE A 195 13.23 -7.30 6.72
CA ILE A 195 13.05 -5.90 6.38
C ILE A 195 12.11 -5.81 5.18
N VAL A 196 10.98 -5.14 5.37
CA VAL A 196 10.01 -4.85 4.31
C VAL A 196 10.33 -3.47 3.77
N LEU A 197 10.60 -3.40 2.47
CA LEU A 197 10.85 -2.18 1.75
C LEU A 197 9.58 -1.69 1.05
N SER A 198 9.52 -0.39 0.79
CA SER A 198 8.49 0.20 -0.06
C SER A 198 9.08 1.22 -1.04
N ARG A 199 8.59 1.15 -2.28
CA ARG A 199 8.80 2.20 -3.27
C ARG A 199 7.54 3.01 -3.57
N THR A 200 6.39 2.65 -3.01
CA THR A 200 5.12 3.36 -3.20
C THR A 200 4.85 4.41 -2.13
N HIS A 201 5.37 4.24 -0.92
CA HIS A 201 5.08 5.12 0.22
C HIS A 201 5.48 6.61 -0.04
N PRO A 202 4.69 7.60 0.40
CA PRO A 202 5.02 9.03 0.24
C PRO A 202 6.33 9.45 0.89
N ASP A 203 6.70 8.85 2.03
CA ASP A 203 7.95 9.17 2.74
C ASP A 203 9.21 8.88 1.92
N LEU A 204 9.13 7.99 0.91
CA LEU A 204 10.24 7.84 -0.03
C LEU A 204 10.53 9.18 -0.72
N LEU A 205 9.50 9.87 -1.22
CA LEU A 205 9.64 11.17 -1.87
C LEU A 205 10.23 12.21 -0.91
N ILE A 206 9.69 12.27 0.32
CA ILE A 206 10.15 13.21 1.35
C ILE A 206 11.64 13.02 1.65
N ASN A 207 12.07 11.77 1.86
CA ASN A 207 13.47 11.47 2.17
C ASN A 207 14.41 11.67 0.97
N LEU A 208 13.93 11.44 -0.27
CA LEU A 208 14.69 11.77 -1.47
C LEU A 208 14.96 13.28 -1.56
N PHE A 209 13.94 14.12 -1.31
CA PHE A 209 14.12 15.57 -1.27
C PHE A 209 14.99 16.02 -0.09
N LYS A 210 14.87 15.43 1.10
CA LYS A 210 15.78 15.70 2.22
C LYS A 210 17.24 15.48 1.82
N THR A 211 17.52 14.42 1.06
CA THR A 211 18.88 14.10 0.59
C THR A 211 19.36 15.09 -0.48
N GLU A 212 18.47 15.50 -1.38
CA GLU A 212 18.79 16.34 -2.55
C GLU A 212 18.85 17.85 -2.23
N VAL A 213 18.11 18.31 -1.23
CA VAL A 213 17.90 19.73 -0.89
C VAL A 213 18.49 20.01 0.51
N PRO A 214 19.69 20.63 0.60
CA PRO A 214 20.33 20.95 1.88
C PRO A 214 19.46 21.79 2.82
N GLU A 215 18.69 22.74 2.26
CA GLU A 215 17.83 23.65 2.99
C GLU A 215 16.72 22.91 3.77
N ILE A 216 16.30 21.73 3.28
CA ILE A 216 15.37 20.85 4.02
C ILE A 216 16.08 20.13 5.16
N SER A 217 17.31 19.63 4.92
CA SER A 217 18.10 18.95 5.95
C SER A 217 18.52 19.88 7.09
N GLU A 218 18.74 21.16 6.79
CA GLU A 218 19.08 22.21 7.77
C GLU A 218 17.85 22.77 8.50
N GLY A 219 16.63 22.42 8.09
CA GLY A 219 15.38 22.88 8.70
C GLY A 219 14.96 24.31 8.31
N ILE A 220 15.60 24.89 7.30
CA ILE A 220 15.22 26.20 6.73
C ILE A 220 13.90 26.05 5.95
N VAL A 221 13.82 25.00 5.13
CA VAL A 221 12.61 24.63 4.39
C VAL A 221 11.97 23.43 5.08
N GLU A 222 10.73 23.60 5.51
CA GLU A 222 9.94 22.55 6.14
C GLU A 222 9.04 21.85 5.12
N VAL A 223 9.01 20.52 5.15
CA VAL A 223 8.10 19.70 4.34
C VAL A 223 6.78 19.56 5.08
N LYS A 224 5.71 20.13 4.53
CA LYS A 224 4.37 20.11 5.14
C LYS A 224 3.55 18.89 4.76
N GLY A 225 3.84 18.27 3.61
CA GLY A 225 3.19 17.02 3.21
C GLY A 225 3.56 16.57 1.80
N ALA A 226 3.24 15.32 1.50
CA ALA A 226 3.41 14.73 0.18
C ALA A 226 2.22 13.83 -0.15
N ALA A 227 1.59 14.03 -1.31
CA ALA A 227 0.56 13.16 -1.84
C ALA A 227 1.05 12.52 -3.14
N ARG A 228 0.88 11.20 -3.27
CA ARG A 228 1.53 10.44 -4.34
C ARG A 228 0.58 9.45 -5.00
N GLU A 229 0.66 9.38 -6.33
CA GLU A 229 0.20 8.27 -7.15
C GLU A 229 1.45 7.65 -7.80
N PRO A 230 2.02 6.58 -7.18
CA PRO A 230 3.37 6.10 -7.50
C PRO A 230 3.57 5.74 -8.97
N GLY A 231 4.66 6.21 -9.56
CA GLY A 231 5.00 6.00 -10.97
C GLY A 231 4.19 6.82 -11.96
N SER A 232 3.39 7.78 -11.48
CA SER A 232 2.64 8.72 -12.33
C SER A 232 2.90 10.16 -11.92
N ARG A 233 2.37 10.58 -10.76
CA ARG A 233 2.41 11.98 -10.33
C ARG A 233 2.37 12.11 -8.82
N ALA A 234 3.05 13.11 -8.28
CA ALA A 234 3.03 13.48 -6.87
C ALA A 234 2.90 15.00 -6.71
N LYS A 235 2.35 15.41 -5.57
CA LYS A 235 2.36 16.79 -5.09
C LYS A 235 3.14 16.87 -3.79
N PHE A 236 4.02 17.85 -3.69
CA PHE A 236 4.96 18.02 -2.58
C PHE A 236 4.84 19.44 -2.03
N ALA A 237 4.37 19.58 -0.79
CA ALA A 237 4.11 20.86 -0.16
C ALA A 237 5.24 21.26 0.79
N VAL A 238 5.76 22.46 0.59
CA VAL A 238 6.88 23.03 1.37
C VAL A 238 6.58 24.43 1.85
N SER A 239 7.16 24.81 2.98
CA SER A 239 7.18 26.19 3.49
C SER A 239 8.58 26.56 3.93
N SER A 240 8.93 27.84 3.88
CA SER A 240 10.20 28.33 4.43
C SER A 240 9.95 28.96 5.80
N ASN A 241 10.87 28.73 6.74
CA ASN A 241 10.94 29.45 8.00
C ASN A 241 11.64 30.82 7.85
N ASP A 242 12.35 31.01 6.75
CA ASP A 242 13.05 32.24 6.38
C ASP A 242 12.34 32.94 5.21
N SER A 243 12.01 34.22 5.37
CA SER A 243 11.34 35.02 4.35
C SER A 243 12.23 35.32 3.13
N ASP A 244 13.55 35.26 3.29
CA ASP A 244 14.50 35.54 2.21
C ASP A 244 14.71 34.32 1.29
N ILE A 245 14.16 33.16 1.66
CA ILE A 245 14.35 31.89 0.97
C ILE A 245 13.02 31.42 0.38
N ASP A 246 12.96 31.30 -0.94
CA ASP A 246 11.84 30.68 -1.64
C ASP A 246 11.90 29.14 -1.49
N PRO A 247 10.93 28.51 -0.81
CA PRO A 247 10.95 27.07 -0.58
C PRO A 247 10.77 26.27 -1.87
N VAL A 248 10.02 26.79 -2.85
CA VAL A 248 9.82 26.10 -4.14
C VAL A 248 11.11 26.16 -4.95
N GLY A 249 11.70 27.36 -5.08
CA GLY A 249 12.98 27.57 -5.75
C GLY A 249 14.11 26.72 -5.17
N ALA A 250 14.20 26.60 -3.84
CA ALA A 250 15.17 25.72 -3.18
C ALA A 250 15.01 24.25 -3.58
N CYS A 251 13.77 23.75 -3.66
CA CYS A 251 13.50 22.35 -4.03
C CYS A 251 13.68 22.09 -5.54
N VAL A 252 13.40 23.07 -6.39
CA VAL A 252 13.56 22.97 -7.85
C VAL A 252 15.04 23.04 -8.22
N GLY A 253 15.80 23.93 -7.60
CA GLY A 253 17.22 24.18 -7.92
C GLY A 253 17.42 24.85 -9.28
N MET A 254 18.68 25.09 -9.65
CA MET A 254 19.02 25.74 -10.93
C MET A 254 18.43 24.96 -12.11
N LYS A 255 17.53 25.60 -12.88
CA LYS A 255 16.82 25.01 -14.03
C LYS A 255 16.12 23.67 -13.72
N GLY A 256 15.68 23.46 -12.48
CA GLY A 256 15.01 22.21 -12.08
C GLY A 256 15.95 21.03 -11.83
N SER A 257 17.26 21.24 -11.75
CA SER A 257 18.24 20.15 -11.58
C SER A 257 17.93 19.22 -10.40
N ARG A 258 17.60 19.76 -9.22
CA ARG A 258 17.32 18.98 -8.01
C ARG A 258 16.05 18.13 -8.16
N VAL A 259 14.94 18.76 -8.54
CA VAL A 259 13.68 18.02 -8.77
C VAL A 259 13.84 16.97 -9.88
N GLN A 260 14.59 17.25 -10.95
CA GLN A 260 14.84 16.29 -12.02
C GLN A 260 15.63 15.07 -11.54
N ASN A 261 16.58 15.22 -10.61
CA ASN A 261 17.29 14.09 -10.02
C ASN A 261 16.33 13.16 -9.25
N VAL A 262 15.40 13.73 -8.50
CA VAL A 262 14.36 12.97 -7.78
C VAL A 262 13.37 12.31 -8.76
N VAL A 263 12.95 13.01 -9.82
CA VAL A 263 12.11 12.46 -10.89
C VAL A 263 12.79 11.27 -11.58
N GLN A 264 14.10 11.37 -11.85
CA GLN A 264 14.88 10.29 -12.46
C GLN A 264 15.00 9.08 -11.53
N GLU A 265 15.22 9.29 -10.23
CA GLU A 265 15.23 8.21 -9.22
C GLU A 265 13.88 7.49 -9.15
N LEU A 266 12.77 8.21 -9.33
CA LEU A 266 11.41 7.65 -9.40
C LEU A 266 10.98 7.26 -10.83
N ARG A 267 11.95 7.10 -11.74
CA ARG A 267 11.78 6.63 -13.13
C ARG A 267 10.72 7.40 -13.93
N GLY A 268 10.68 8.73 -13.77
CA GLY A 268 9.82 9.61 -14.56
C GLY A 268 8.47 9.96 -13.90
N GLU A 269 8.30 9.69 -12.61
CA GLU A 269 7.18 10.21 -11.84
C GLU A 269 7.20 11.75 -11.84
N LYS A 270 6.11 12.39 -12.28
CA LYS A 270 6.01 13.86 -12.32
C LYS A 270 5.79 14.43 -10.91
N ILE A 271 6.57 15.42 -10.50
CA ILE A 271 6.46 16.00 -9.16
C ILE A 271 6.10 17.48 -9.28
N ASP A 272 4.96 17.86 -8.72
CA ASP A 272 4.58 19.26 -8.55
C ASP A 272 4.99 19.72 -7.15
N ILE A 273 5.87 20.71 -7.08
CA ILE A 273 6.28 21.33 -5.82
C ILE A 273 5.43 22.58 -5.61
N ILE A 274 4.76 22.68 -4.46
CA ILE A 274 3.82 23.75 -4.15
C ILE A 274 4.15 24.43 -2.83
N THR A 275 3.81 25.70 -2.72
CA THR A 275 3.94 26.47 -1.49
C THR A 275 2.79 26.16 -0.55
N TRP A 276 3.10 25.68 0.66
CA TRP A 276 2.12 25.57 1.73
C TRP A 276 1.72 26.95 2.26
N HIS A 277 0.47 27.08 2.71
CA HIS A 277 -0.02 28.32 3.31
C HIS A 277 -0.92 28.02 4.51
N VAL A 278 -0.95 28.93 5.49
CA VAL A 278 -1.75 28.78 6.72
C VAL A 278 -3.25 28.86 6.41
N ASP A 279 -3.64 29.80 5.54
CA ASP A 279 -5.00 29.87 5.00
C ASP A 279 -5.25 28.70 4.02
N ALA A 280 -6.27 27.89 4.36
CA ALA A 280 -6.63 26.68 3.65
C ALA A 280 -7.09 26.94 2.22
N ALA A 281 -7.82 28.03 1.95
CA ALA A 281 -8.25 28.37 0.61
C ALA A 281 -7.05 28.62 -0.30
N LYS A 282 -6.11 29.46 0.15
CA LYS A 282 -4.88 29.72 -0.58
C LYS A 282 -4.00 28.47 -0.73
N TYR A 283 -3.98 27.58 0.27
CA TYR A 283 -3.25 26.31 0.17
C TYR A 283 -3.86 25.37 -0.88
N VAL A 284 -5.19 25.25 -0.92
CA VAL A 284 -5.92 24.49 -1.95
C VAL A 284 -5.69 25.09 -3.33
N CYS A 285 -5.68 26.41 -3.45
CA CYS A 285 -5.36 27.07 -4.72
C CYS A 285 -3.96 26.68 -5.22
N ASN A 286 -2.96 26.74 -4.34
CA ASN A 286 -1.60 26.29 -4.67
C ASN A 286 -1.57 24.80 -5.00
N ALA A 287 -2.36 23.97 -4.33
CA ALA A 287 -2.40 22.53 -4.55
C ALA A 287 -3.03 22.13 -5.90
N LEU A 288 -3.97 22.91 -6.41
CA LEU A 288 -4.61 22.67 -7.72
C LEU A 288 -3.80 23.21 -8.91
N ALA A 289 -2.70 23.93 -8.66
CA ALA A 289 -1.77 24.39 -9.70
C ALA A 289 -1.42 23.24 -10.66
N PRO A 290 -1.40 23.50 -11.99
CA PRO A 290 -1.34 24.81 -12.64
C PRO A 290 -2.69 25.46 -13.01
N ALA A 291 -3.83 24.92 -12.55
CA ALA A 291 -5.12 25.53 -12.88
C ALA A 291 -5.33 26.86 -12.13
N GLU A 292 -5.81 27.88 -12.84
CA GLU A 292 -6.24 29.14 -12.23
C GLU A 292 -7.65 29.00 -11.66
N ILE A 293 -7.86 29.60 -10.49
CA ILE A 293 -9.10 29.46 -9.72
C ILE A 293 -9.77 30.83 -9.63
N ALA A 294 -11.06 30.86 -9.96
CA ALA A 294 -11.86 32.07 -9.91
C ALA A 294 -12.35 32.34 -8.47
N ARG A 295 -12.90 31.32 -7.81
CA ARG A 295 -13.42 31.42 -6.44
C ARG A 295 -13.38 30.07 -5.71
N VAL A 296 -13.30 30.14 -4.39
CA VAL A 296 -13.35 28.97 -3.50
C VAL A 296 -14.42 29.22 -2.45
N ILE A 297 -15.33 28.27 -2.30
CA ILE A 297 -16.37 28.24 -1.28
C ILE A 297 -15.96 27.17 -0.28
N ILE A 298 -15.97 27.53 1.01
CA ILE A 298 -15.47 26.67 2.08
C ILE A 298 -16.66 26.23 2.93
N ASP A 299 -16.78 24.92 3.10
CA ASP A 299 -17.67 24.30 4.07
C ASP A 299 -16.81 23.70 5.20
N GLU A 300 -16.74 24.43 6.31
CA GLU A 300 -15.94 24.02 7.48
C GLU A 300 -16.57 22.82 8.22
N GLU A 301 -17.90 22.66 8.15
CA GLU A 301 -18.61 21.59 8.87
C GLU A 301 -18.29 20.23 8.26
N ASN A 302 -18.35 20.15 6.93
CA ASN A 302 -18.06 18.91 6.19
C ASN A 302 -16.59 18.74 5.79
N ARG A 303 -15.73 19.73 6.09
CA ARG A 303 -14.34 19.82 5.59
C ARG A 303 -14.27 19.65 4.07
N ALA A 304 -15.18 20.32 3.38
CA ALA A 304 -15.28 20.34 1.93
C ALA A 304 -15.00 21.74 1.39
N MET A 305 -14.47 21.81 0.17
CA MET A 305 -14.33 23.05 -0.58
C MET A 305 -14.83 22.85 -2.00
N GLU A 306 -15.70 23.76 -2.42
CA GLU A 306 -16.08 23.88 -3.81
C GLU A 306 -15.17 24.91 -4.49
N VAL A 307 -14.45 24.46 -5.50
CA VAL A 307 -13.49 25.25 -6.25
C VAL A 307 -14.04 25.52 -7.64
N ILE A 308 -14.26 26.79 -7.93
CA ILE A 308 -14.82 27.22 -9.20
C ILE A 308 -13.69 27.77 -10.05
N VAL A 309 -13.58 27.21 -11.26
CA VAL A 309 -12.53 27.54 -12.23
C VAL A 309 -13.16 28.04 -13.52
N PRO A 310 -12.44 28.87 -14.30
CA PRO A 310 -12.87 29.17 -15.66
C PRO A 310 -13.02 27.88 -16.49
N ASP A 311 -13.95 27.86 -17.45
CA ASP A 311 -14.26 26.68 -18.26
C ASP A 311 -13.02 26.08 -18.97
N GLU A 312 -12.09 26.93 -19.38
CA GLU A 312 -10.84 26.52 -20.02
C GLU A 312 -9.88 25.74 -19.10
N PHE A 313 -9.95 25.98 -17.79
CA PHE A 313 -9.11 25.33 -16.79
C PHE A 313 -9.74 24.11 -16.13
N LEU A 314 -11.04 23.84 -16.35
CA LEU A 314 -11.76 22.70 -15.74
C LEU A 314 -11.06 21.36 -15.96
N SER A 315 -10.67 21.08 -17.20
CA SER A 315 -9.99 19.83 -17.56
C SER A 315 -8.63 19.68 -16.86
N VAL A 316 -7.88 20.78 -16.74
CA VAL A 316 -6.56 20.79 -16.08
C VAL A 316 -6.72 20.66 -14.57
N ALA A 317 -7.69 21.35 -13.99
CA ALA A 317 -8.01 21.33 -12.57
C ALA A 317 -8.38 19.91 -12.11
N ILE A 318 -9.28 19.23 -12.83
CA ILE A 318 -9.66 17.83 -12.59
C ILE A 318 -8.45 16.90 -12.83
N GLY A 319 -7.77 17.09 -13.97
CA GLY A 319 -6.69 16.26 -14.44
C GLY A 319 -7.14 14.90 -14.97
N LYS A 320 -6.21 14.15 -15.57
CA LYS A 320 -6.52 12.83 -16.18
C LYS A 320 -7.14 11.88 -15.14
N ARG A 321 -8.40 11.49 -15.35
CA ARG A 321 -9.19 10.64 -14.43
C ARG A 321 -9.28 11.19 -13.00
N GLY A 322 -9.32 12.51 -12.84
CA GLY A 322 -9.40 13.17 -11.53
C GLY A 322 -8.10 13.13 -10.72
N GLN A 323 -6.97 12.79 -11.34
CA GLN A 323 -5.69 12.64 -10.63
C GLN A 323 -5.25 13.93 -9.90
N ASN A 324 -5.48 15.10 -10.49
CA ASN A 324 -4.99 16.36 -9.90
C ASN A 324 -5.77 16.72 -8.63
N VAL A 325 -7.11 16.69 -8.72
CA VAL A 325 -8.02 16.91 -7.57
C VAL A 325 -7.79 15.89 -6.47
N ARG A 326 -7.64 14.61 -6.81
CA ARG A 326 -7.40 13.55 -5.82
C ARG A 326 -6.07 13.75 -5.07
N LEU A 327 -5.01 14.14 -5.78
CA LEU A 327 -3.73 14.46 -5.16
C LEU A 327 -3.82 15.70 -4.27
N ALA A 328 -4.51 16.75 -4.73
CA ALA A 328 -4.72 17.98 -3.96
C ALA A 328 -5.55 17.73 -2.69
N SER A 329 -6.63 16.93 -2.80
CA SER A 329 -7.47 16.53 -1.68
C SER A 329 -6.69 15.72 -0.64
N ARG A 330 -5.92 14.71 -1.06
CA ARG A 330 -5.06 13.94 -0.13
C ARG A 330 -3.97 14.80 0.54
N LEU A 331 -3.44 15.78 -0.17
CA LEU A 331 -2.37 16.64 0.33
C LEU A 331 -2.87 17.66 1.36
N THR A 332 -4.02 18.27 1.08
CA THR A 332 -4.62 19.32 1.91
C THR A 332 -5.48 18.75 3.03
N GLY A 333 -5.99 17.52 2.87
CA GLY A 333 -6.92 16.88 3.79
C GLY A 333 -8.38 17.31 3.62
N TRP A 334 -8.69 18.13 2.61
CA TRP A 334 -10.03 18.63 2.31
C TRP A 334 -10.69 17.80 1.20
N HIS A 335 -12.01 17.64 1.26
CA HIS A 335 -12.78 17.18 0.10
C HIS A 335 -12.86 18.32 -0.90
N LEU A 336 -12.53 18.07 -2.17
CA LEU A 336 -12.44 19.12 -3.18
C LEU A 336 -13.37 18.78 -4.35
N ASP A 337 -14.37 19.63 -4.57
CA ASP A 337 -15.26 19.56 -5.72
C ASP A 337 -14.92 20.69 -6.69
N VAL A 338 -14.69 20.36 -7.96
CA VAL A 338 -14.26 21.34 -8.95
C VAL A 338 -15.35 21.52 -10.01
N ASN A 339 -15.86 22.75 -10.12
CA ASN A 339 -16.89 23.14 -11.07
C ASN A 339 -16.41 24.28 -11.98
N SER A 340 -16.95 24.34 -13.20
CA SER A 340 -16.72 25.51 -14.04
C SER A 340 -17.66 26.65 -13.66
N GLU A 341 -17.29 27.90 -13.99
CA GLU A 341 -18.15 29.06 -13.78
C GLU A 341 -19.52 28.89 -14.47
N SER A 342 -19.54 28.45 -15.73
CA SER A 342 -20.78 28.22 -16.46
C SER A 342 -21.70 27.21 -15.76
N ARG A 343 -21.14 26.09 -15.32
CA ARG A 343 -21.86 25.02 -14.62
C ARG A 343 -22.36 25.49 -13.26
N TYR A 344 -21.53 26.22 -12.53
CA TYR A 344 -21.92 26.79 -11.25
C TYR A 344 -23.09 27.77 -11.43
N ASP A 345 -23.03 28.67 -12.41
CA ASP A 345 -24.11 29.61 -12.68
C ASP A 345 -25.41 28.92 -13.11
N GLU A 346 -25.32 27.81 -13.85
CA GLU A 346 -26.47 26.96 -14.17
C GLU A 346 -27.05 26.27 -12.93
N MET A 347 -26.20 25.71 -12.06
CA MET A 347 -26.62 25.10 -10.80
C MET A 347 -27.32 26.10 -9.89
N MET A 348 -26.80 27.33 -9.78
CA MET A 348 -27.41 28.39 -8.99
C MET A 348 -28.79 28.80 -9.55
N LYS A 349 -28.95 28.85 -10.88
CA LYS A 349 -30.25 29.11 -11.50
C LYS A 349 -31.24 27.99 -11.20
N GLN A 350 -30.82 26.73 -11.32
CA GLN A 350 -31.66 25.57 -11.01
C GLN A 350 -32.04 25.52 -9.52
N GLY A 351 -31.09 25.83 -8.62
CA GLY A 351 -31.33 25.95 -7.19
C GLY A 351 -32.37 27.04 -6.90
N TYR A 352 -32.22 28.22 -7.50
CA TYR A 352 -33.19 29.29 -7.37
C TYR A 352 -34.58 28.90 -7.91
N GLU A 353 -34.65 28.26 -9.08
CA GLU A 353 -35.93 27.75 -9.61
C GLU A 353 -36.55 26.71 -8.69
N SER A 354 -35.74 25.83 -8.07
CA SER A 354 -36.22 24.86 -7.09
C SER A 354 -36.86 25.54 -5.89
N LEU A 355 -36.25 26.61 -5.35
CA LEU A 355 -36.80 27.40 -4.25
C LEU A 355 -38.13 28.05 -4.63
N VAL A 356 -38.22 28.65 -5.82
CA VAL A 356 -39.45 29.30 -6.29
C VAL A 356 -40.59 28.29 -6.45
N ASN A 357 -40.27 27.06 -6.85
CA ASN A 357 -41.22 25.97 -7.03
C ASN A 357 -41.68 25.33 -5.71
N VAL A 358 -40.99 25.57 -4.59
CA VAL A 358 -41.47 25.13 -3.27
C VAL A 358 -42.78 25.87 -2.94
N PRO A 359 -43.85 25.13 -2.59
CA PRO A 359 -45.12 25.73 -2.22
C PRO A 359 -44.96 26.75 -1.07
N GLY A 360 -45.35 28.00 -1.32
CA GLY A 360 -45.36 29.07 -0.30
C GLY A 360 -44.11 29.96 -0.26
N VAL A 361 -43.08 29.67 -1.05
CA VAL A 361 -41.87 30.51 -1.17
C VAL A 361 -42.08 31.62 -2.20
N GLY A 362 -42.33 31.30 -3.47
CA GLY A 362 -42.45 32.30 -4.53
C GLY A 362 -41.18 33.16 -4.71
N SER A 363 -41.15 34.07 -5.69
CA SER A 363 -39.91 34.81 -6.01
C SER A 363 -39.40 35.72 -4.89
N GLY A 364 -40.30 36.45 -4.22
CA GLY A 364 -39.90 37.41 -3.18
C GLY A 364 -39.31 36.78 -1.92
N LEU A 365 -39.73 35.57 -1.52
CA LEU A 365 -39.06 34.86 -0.41
C LEU A 365 -37.83 34.09 -0.91
N ALA A 366 -37.83 33.59 -2.15
CA ALA A 366 -36.64 32.98 -2.74
C ALA A 366 -35.45 33.97 -2.77
N ASP A 367 -35.68 35.23 -3.14
CA ASP A 367 -34.66 36.28 -3.06
C ASP A 367 -34.14 36.49 -1.63
N ALA A 368 -35.05 36.46 -0.64
CA ALA A 368 -34.70 36.62 0.77
C ALA A 368 -33.94 35.40 1.34
N PHE A 369 -34.20 34.19 0.82
CA PHE A 369 -33.47 32.97 1.15
C PHE A 369 -32.05 32.99 0.57
N VAL A 370 -31.91 33.40 -0.69
CA VAL A 370 -30.60 33.55 -1.33
C VAL A 370 -29.74 34.59 -0.60
N GLU A 371 -30.31 35.71 -0.16
CA GLU A 371 -29.60 36.73 0.64
C GLU A 371 -29.09 36.17 1.98
N LYS A 372 -29.75 35.14 2.51
CA LYS A 372 -29.35 34.43 3.73
C LYS A 372 -28.44 33.22 3.49
N GLY A 373 -28.11 32.92 2.24
CA GLY A 373 -27.23 31.81 1.89
C GLY A 373 -27.94 30.47 1.69
N ILE A 374 -29.26 30.46 1.50
CA ILE A 374 -30.04 29.28 1.12
C ILE A 374 -30.30 29.37 -0.38
N TYR A 375 -29.68 28.49 -1.16
CA TYR A 375 -29.65 28.55 -2.62
C TYR A 375 -30.48 27.46 -3.31
N SER A 376 -30.97 26.47 -2.57
CA SER A 376 -31.75 25.36 -3.12
C SER A 376 -32.87 24.89 -2.20
N ALA A 377 -33.86 24.18 -2.77
CA ALA A 377 -34.93 23.56 -1.99
C ALA A 377 -34.40 22.48 -1.02
N GLU A 378 -33.27 21.85 -1.32
CA GLU A 378 -32.61 20.87 -0.45
C GLU A 378 -32.02 21.57 0.79
N GLU A 379 -31.30 22.67 0.61
CA GLU A 379 -30.78 23.47 1.72
C GLU A 379 -31.90 24.04 2.59
N LEU A 380 -33.02 24.47 1.98
CA LEU A 380 -34.19 24.94 2.72
C LEU A 380 -34.84 23.81 3.57
N ALA A 381 -34.79 22.57 3.09
CA ALA A 381 -35.33 21.41 3.78
C ALA A 381 -34.48 20.98 4.99
N GLU A 382 -33.18 21.30 4.97
CA GLU A 382 -32.21 21.03 6.05
C GLU A 382 -32.04 22.19 7.03
N SER A 383 -32.52 23.39 6.66
CA SER A 383 -32.45 24.60 7.48
C SER A 383 -33.23 24.49 8.80
N THR A 384 -32.80 25.23 9.82
CA THR A 384 -33.50 25.27 11.11
C THR A 384 -34.59 26.35 11.16
N VAL A 385 -35.59 26.15 12.02
CA VAL A 385 -36.67 27.14 12.21
C VAL A 385 -36.10 28.50 12.65
N ASP A 386 -35.06 28.49 13.47
CA ASP A 386 -34.44 29.71 14.00
C ASP A 386 -33.74 30.50 12.89
N GLU A 387 -32.98 29.84 11.99
CA GLU A 387 -32.34 30.47 10.81
C GLU A 387 -33.35 31.17 9.90
N LEU A 388 -34.53 30.57 9.70
CA LEU A 388 -35.57 31.14 8.86
C LEU A 388 -36.33 32.28 9.55
N THR A 389 -36.46 32.26 10.88
CA THR A 389 -37.12 33.36 11.62
C THR A 389 -36.31 34.66 11.64
N ASP A 390 -35.02 34.60 11.36
CA ASP A 390 -34.16 35.78 11.18
C ASP A 390 -34.47 36.54 9.87
N ILE A 391 -35.32 35.98 8.99
CA ILE A 391 -35.78 36.61 7.76
C ILE A 391 -37.03 37.43 8.04
N ARG A 392 -36.99 38.70 7.62
CA ARG A 392 -38.13 39.62 7.80
C ARG A 392 -39.38 39.07 7.11
N GLY A 393 -40.43 38.82 7.89
CA GLY A 393 -41.71 38.33 7.38
C GLY A 393 -41.93 36.83 7.50
N ILE A 394 -41.02 36.10 8.17
CA ILE A 394 -41.16 34.69 8.51
C ILE A 394 -41.28 34.54 10.03
N GLY A 395 -42.43 34.03 10.50
CA GLY A 395 -42.62 33.64 11.91
C GLY A 395 -42.37 32.15 12.11
N GLN A 396 -42.25 31.69 13.37
CA GLN A 396 -41.93 30.29 13.70
C GLN A 396 -42.86 29.27 13.01
N GLU A 397 -44.17 29.52 13.00
CA GLU A 397 -45.15 28.64 12.34
C GLU A 397 -44.96 28.57 10.83
N LYS A 398 -44.62 29.71 10.20
CA LYS A 398 -44.40 29.79 8.76
C LYS A 398 -43.07 29.14 8.37
N ALA A 399 -42.02 29.32 9.18
CA ALA A 399 -40.72 28.68 8.99
C ALA A 399 -40.86 27.15 9.00
N ALA A 400 -41.54 26.59 10.01
CA ALA A 400 -41.77 25.14 10.09
C ALA A 400 -42.55 24.60 8.87
N LEU A 401 -43.57 25.32 8.42
CA LEU A 401 -44.38 24.93 7.25
C LEU A 401 -43.57 24.98 5.95
N LEU A 402 -42.66 25.95 5.80
CA LEU A 402 -41.79 26.06 4.63
C LEU A 402 -40.74 24.95 4.58
N ILE A 403 -40.15 24.58 5.72
CA ILE A 403 -39.23 23.43 5.83
C ILE A 403 -39.95 22.14 5.44
N GLU A 404 -41.15 21.90 5.98
CA GLU A 404 -41.96 20.72 5.64
C GLU A 404 -42.32 20.70 4.15
N SER A 405 -42.69 21.84 3.58
CA SER A 405 -43.00 21.97 2.15
C SER A 405 -41.77 21.72 1.27
N ALA A 406 -40.59 22.16 1.70
CA ALA A 406 -39.33 21.91 1.02
C ALA A 406 -38.92 20.43 1.09
N GLN A 407 -39.12 19.77 2.24
CA GLN A 407 -38.89 18.33 2.41
C GLN A 407 -39.81 17.49 1.54
N GLN A 408 -41.10 17.85 1.44
CA GLN A 408 -42.02 17.15 0.56
C GLN A 408 -41.64 17.35 -0.91
N TYR A 409 -41.31 18.58 -1.30
CA TYR A 409 -40.87 18.89 -2.66
C TYR A 409 -39.57 18.14 -3.03
N SER A 410 -38.59 18.06 -2.13
CA SER A 410 -37.33 17.35 -2.39
C SER A 410 -37.54 15.85 -2.56
N VAL A 411 -38.42 15.23 -1.76
CA VAL A 411 -38.79 13.81 -1.91
C VAL A 411 -39.52 13.56 -3.23
N GLU A 412 -40.48 14.40 -3.60
CA GLU A 412 -41.19 14.29 -4.87
C GLU A 412 -40.24 14.47 -6.07
N ALA A 413 -39.35 15.46 -6.01
CA ALA A 413 -38.34 15.71 -7.03
C ALA A 413 -37.36 14.52 -7.16
N ALA A 414 -36.92 13.93 -6.05
CA ALA A 414 -36.04 12.76 -6.03
C ALA A 414 -36.71 11.52 -6.64
N GLN A 415 -37.99 11.27 -6.33
CA GLN A 415 -38.76 10.17 -6.92
C GLN A 415 -38.94 10.34 -8.43
N LEU A 416 -39.22 11.57 -8.88
CA LEU A 416 -39.34 11.88 -10.30
C LEU A 416 -38.00 11.72 -11.05
N ALA A 417 -36.90 12.12 -10.42
CA ALA A 417 -35.55 11.97 -10.97
C ALA A 417 -35.15 10.49 -11.09
N GLU A 418 -35.46 9.67 -10.09
CA GLU A 418 -35.18 8.23 -10.11
C GLU A 418 -36.04 7.50 -11.16
N ALA A 419 -37.33 7.84 -11.27
CA ALA A 419 -38.18 7.31 -12.33
C ALA A 419 -37.63 7.62 -13.72
N ARG A 420 -37.17 8.86 -13.96
CA ARG A 420 -36.52 9.26 -15.22
C ARG A 420 -35.20 8.53 -15.48
N ARG A 421 -34.39 8.24 -14.45
CA ARG A 421 -33.16 7.44 -14.61
C ARG A 421 -33.48 6.01 -15.01
N ILE A 422 -34.48 5.39 -14.41
CA ILE A 422 -34.91 4.04 -14.74
C ILE A 422 -35.41 3.99 -16.18
N GLU A 423 -36.24 4.95 -16.58
CA GLU A 423 -36.71 5.08 -17.98
C GLU A 423 -35.54 5.30 -18.96
N ALA A 424 -34.57 6.15 -18.62
CA ALA A 424 -33.39 6.40 -19.45
C ALA A 424 -32.47 5.18 -19.55
N ALA A 425 -32.28 4.42 -18.46
CA ALA A 425 -31.50 3.19 -18.45
C ALA A 425 -32.17 2.10 -19.30
N GLN A 426 -33.50 1.95 -19.18
CA GLN A 426 -34.28 1.05 -20.01
C GLN A 426 -34.25 1.45 -21.50
N ALA A 427 -34.31 2.75 -21.79
CA ALA A 427 -34.18 3.25 -23.16
C ALA A 427 -32.79 3.01 -23.74
N ALA A 428 -31.72 3.17 -22.94
CA ALA A 428 -30.35 2.89 -23.37
C ALA A 428 -30.10 1.39 -23.58
N GLU A 429 -30.66 0.54 -22.71
CA GLU A 429 -30.62 -0.92 -22.86
C GLU A 429 -31.38 -1.38 -24.11
N ALA A 430 -32.58 -0.85 -24.33
CA ALA A 430 -33.37 -1.11 -25.54
C ALA A 430 -32.67 -0.61 -26.82
N ALA A 431 -31.99 0.54 -26.77
CA ALA A 431 -31.20 1.04 -27.90
C ALA A 431 -29.97 0.17 -28.19
N ALA A 432 -29.29 -0.33 -27.16
CA ALA A 432 -28.17 -1.26 -27.31
C ALA A 432 -28.61 -2.65 -27.80
N GLU A 433 -29.81 -3.10 -27.43
CA GLU A 433 -30.43 -4.30 -28.00
C GLU A 433 -30.86 -4.10 -29.45
N ALA A 434 -31.40 -2.94 -29.80
CA ALA A 434 -31.74 -2.59 -31.18
C ALA A 434 -30.49 -2.51 -32.07
N GLU A 435 -29.39 -1.90 -31.62
CA GLU A 435 -28.11 -1.88 -32.34
C GLU A 435 -27.53 -3.29 -32.54
N LYS A 436 -27.73 -4.20 -31.58
CA LYS A 436 -27.32 -5.61 -31.73
C LYS A 436 -28.21 -6.37 -32.71
N ALA A 437 -29.52 -6.11 -32.70
CA ALA A 437 -30.46 -6.71 -33.63
C ALA A 437 -30.23 -6.22 -35.08
N ASP A 438 -29.94 -4.94 -35.27
CA ASP A 438 -29.58 -4.36 -36.58
C ASP A 438 -28.25 -4.94 -37.11
N ALA A 439 -27.30 -5.22 -36.21
CA ALA A 439 -26.04 -5.88 -36.55
C ALA A 439 -26.21 -7.38 -36.90
N GLU A 440 -27.16 -8.08 -36.25
CA GLU A 440 -27.49 -9.47 -36.57
C GLU A 440 -28.30 -9.59 -37.89
N GLU A 441 -29.25 -8.68 -38.18
CA GLU A 441 -29.97 -8.65 -39.46
C GLU A 441 -29.06 -8.31 -40.66
N THR A 442 -28.04 -7.46 -40.46
CA THR A 442 -27.04 -7.19 -41.51
C THR A 442 -26.06 -8.36 -41.73
N GLU A 443 -25.81 -9.20 -40.72
CA GLU A 443 -25.05 -10.45 -40.89
C GLU A 443 -25.87 -11.56 -41.57
N GLU A 444 -27.17 -11.69 -41.27
CA GLU A 444 -28.03 -12.71 -41.90
C GLU A 444 -28.30 -12.42 -43.39
N ALA A 445 -28.48 -11.15 -43.77
CA ALA A 445 -28.65 -10.73 -45.17
C ALA A 445 -27.39 -10.93 -46.04
N ALA A 446 -26.21 -11.07 -45.43
CA ALA A 446 -24.95 -11.34 -46.13
C ALA A 446 -24.67 -12.85 -46.35
N SER A 447 -25.59 -13.73 -45.92
CA SER A 447 -25.38 -15.19 -45.88
C SER A 447 -26.21 -16.02 -46.88
N GLU A 448 -26.92 -15.40 -47.83
CA GLU A 448 -27.48 -16.16 -48.96
C GLU A 448 -26.39 -16.54 -49.98
N PRO A 449 -26.24 -17.83 -50.33
CA PRO A 449 -25.22 -18.25 -51.30
C PRO A 449 -25.72 -18.03 -52.74
N GLU A 450 -24.94 -17.30 -53.55
CA GLU A 450 -25.15 -17.22 -55.00
C GLU A 450 -25.11 -18.64 -55.64
N PRO A 451 -26.04 -18.99 -56.54
CA PRO A 451 -25.97 -20.23 -57.28
C PRO A 451 -25.01 -20.10 -58.48
N ALA A 452 -24.23 -21.16 -58.71
CA ALA A 452 -23.24 -21.26 -59.77
C ALA A 452 -23.85 -21.47 -61.18
N ASP A 453 -23.32 -20.67 -62.11
CA ASP A 453 -22.95 -20.93 -63.52
C ASP A 453 -24.00 -21.42 -64.54
N ALA A 454 -24.16 -20.66 -65.64
CA ALA A 454 -23.99 -21.07 -67.05
C ALA A 454 -24.83 -20.24 -68.05
N GLY A 455 -24.18 -19.73 -69.10
CA GLY A 455 -24.72 -19.83 -70.47
C GLY A 455 -25.39 -18.61 -71.14
N ASP A 456 -24.57 -17.84 -71.85
CA ASP A 456 -24.64 -17.53 -73.30
C ASP A 456 -25.70 -16.58 -73.95
N GLU A 457 -25.21 -15.93 -75.01
CA GLU A 457 -25.85 -15.25 -76.16
C GLU A 457 -26.36 -13.78 -76.08
N ALA A 458 -25.46 -12.87 -76.47
CA ALA A 458 -25.48 -11.98 -77.66
C ALA A 458 -26.75 -11.17 -78.07
N THR A 459 -26.54 -9.85 -78.23
CA THR A 459 -26.71 -9.03 -79.47
C THR A 459 -26.16 -7.62 -79.14
N ASP A 460 -24.98 -7.22 -79.61
CA ASP A 460 -24.64 -6.59 -80.91
C ASP A 460 -25.38 -5.26 -81.18
N GLU A 461 -24.64 -4.14 -81.17
CA GLU A 461 -24.47 -3.31 -82.38
C GLU A 461 -23.41 -2.19 -82.16
N THR A 462 -22.27 -2.41 -82.82
CA THR A 462 -21.53 -1.47 -83.71
C THR A 462 -21.14 -0.07 -83.22
N VAL A 463 -19.85 0.28 -83.29
CA VAL A 463 -19.23 1.03 -84.41
C VAL A 463 -17.72 0.71 -84.48
N ALA A 464 -17.26 0.62 -85.72
CA ALA A 464 -16.02 0.08 -86.28
C ALA A 464 -14.75 0.98 -86.15
N PRO A 465 -13.58 0.48 -86.60
CA PRO A 465 -12.22 0.85 -86.18
C PRO A 465 -11.53 1.83 -87.16
N ASP A 466 -10.28 2.28 -87.04
CA ASP A 466 -9.04 1.53 -87.23
C ASP A 466 -7.81 2.47 -87.16
N ALA A 467 -6.65 1.87 -86.86
CA ALA A 467 -5.28 2.22 -87.30
C ALA A 467 -4.66 3.57 -86.86
N GLU A 468 -3.36 3.71 -86.57
CA GLU A 468 -2.16 2.86 -86.46
C GLU A 468 -1.06 3.71 -85.78
N PRO A 469 0.12 3.15 -85.42
CA PRO A 469 1.10 3.77 -84.53
C PRO A 469 2.32 4.40 -85.23
N LEU A 470 3.21 4.96 -84.39
CA LEU A 470 4.65 5.22 -84.56
C LEU A 470 5.09 6.65 -84.94
N GLU A 471 6.00 7.18 -84.12
CA GLU A 471 7.41 7.51 -84.44
C GLU A 471 7.90 8.87 -83.94
N ASP A 472 9.15 8.82 -83.47
CA ASP A 472 9.98 9.86 -82.88
C ASP A 472 10.29 11.03 -83.84
N GLY A 473 10.58 12.19 -83.22
CA GLY A 473 11.69 13.02 -83.67
C GLY A 473 11.34 14.39 -84.27
N GLN A 474 11.47 15.44 -83.45
CA GLN A 474 12.43 16.53 -83.67
C GLN A 474 12.64 17.34 -82.39
#